data_AF-B7R202-F1
#
_entry.id   AF-B7R202-F1
#
_cell.length_a   1.000
_cell.length_b   1.000
_cell.length_c   1.000
_cell.angle_alpha   90.00
_cell.angle_beta   90.00
_cell.angle_gamma   90.00
#
_symmetry.space_group_name_H-M   'P 1'
#
loop_
_entity.id
_entity.type
_entity.pdbx_description
1 polymer ?
#
loop_
_entity_poly.entity_id
_entity_poly.type
_entity_poly.pdbx_seq_one_letter_code
_entity_poly.pdbx_strand_id
1 'polypeptide(L)'
;MKELKVALLVLVVLGGMGIVSAWPTNGPTLDDPMNVHQKLTYKAIQAVYRDNPALGKILMQYKDKLLYGAYDEDWRGGSIEFNGKTYTLQSQYHFLDPMDHAELVTVDLFGDRDSSGADMAQKLYEKAVQLWKEGKRDEAMLYLGRAVHILEDMSMLVAHTTPHLFEDLEQFKYIENAHDFVENEVSPTVADDILHDRVPLDLTPIKWWQIPEEKKRFIVGEDIYVADNENGHMSLANGVAWAYADLIAHNAWRYMLYSTGKDINLWSERGHLGSYFWTKELKKGDWSVLKLEFKGASSITIVFKDIDMQNAYFRTLGYVEIYDGNWNLIARYAQDPNPLVDTKVTVPGDTVYIYTHVDKDDWLDDDVDGWAIRNIELHTSFDPNSPSTFRTLDGRTYTKVQWAVYETMQYDIRAIAGLMEKFFEDVGVTG
;
A
#
# COMPACT_ATOMS: atom_id res chain seq x y z
N MET A 1 11.62 -6.63 37.93
CA MET A 1 11.26 -5.25 37.52
C MET A 1 10.71 -5.16 36.09
N LYS A 2 11.28 -5.88 35.09
CA LYS A 2 10.69 -5.96 33.73
C LYS A 2 9.27 -6.57 33.73
N GLU A 3 9.08 -7.68 34.43
CA GLU A 3 7.78 -8.37 34.54
C GLU A 3 6.71 -7.51 35.25
N LEU A 4 7.11 -6.72 36.24
CA LEU A 4 6.22 -5.80 36.95
C LEU A 4 5.77 -4.64 36.04
N LYS A 5 6.64 -4.17 35.14
CA LYS A 5 6.30 -3.11 34.16
C LYS A 5 5.36 -3.62 33.07
N VAL A 6 5.56 -4.85 32.60
CA VAL A 6 4.66 -5.51 31.63
C VAL A 6 3.28 -5.76 32.26
N ALA A 7 3.24 -6.24 33.51
CA ALA A 7 1.97 -6.43 34.23
C ALA A 7 1.26 -5.10 34.50
N LEU A 8 1.99 -4.01 34.78
CA LEU A 8 1.41 -2.68 34.96
C LEU A 8 0.88 -2.12 33.64
N LEU A 9 1.57 -2.35 32.52
CA LEU A 9 1.13 -1.94 31.19
C LEU A 9 -0.15 -2.69 30.79
N VAL A 10 -0.19 -4.01 31.02
CA VAL A 10 -1.40 -4.84 30.80
C VAL A 10 -2.55 -4.38 31.69
N LEU A 11 -2.30 -4.01 32.96
CA LEU A 11 -3.34 -3.47 33.85
C LEU A 11 -3.78 -2.05 33.47
N VAL A 12 -2.93 -1.23 32.86
CA VAL A 12 -3.30 0.09 32.32
C VAL A 12 -4.12 -0.06 31.03
N VAL A 13 -3.77 -1.02 30.17
CA VAL A 13 -4.53 -1.38 28.96
C VAL A 13 -5.89 -1.98 29.34
N LEU A 14 -5.95 -2.88 30.33
CA LEU A 14 -7.18 -3.50 30.82
C LEU A 14 -8.03 -2.54 31.67
N GLY A 15 -7.40 -1.66 32.46
CA GLY A 15 -8.07 -0.66 33.29
C GLY A 15 -8.53 0.57 32.52
N GLY A 16 -7.96 0.79 31.33
CA GLY A 16 -8.39 1.78 30.34
C GLY A 16 -9.32 1.23 29.27
N MET A 17 -9.77 -0.03 29.38
CA MET A 17 -10.84 -0.56 28.53
C MET A 17 -12.12 0.22 28.83
N GLY A 18 -12.32 1.30 28.08
CA GLY A 18 -13.63 1.85 27.82
C GLY A 18 -14.57 0.71 27.44
N ILE A 19 -15.84 0.90 27.77
CA ILE A 19 -16.92 -0.04 27.48
C ILE A 19 -16.77 -0.44 26.01
N VAL A 20 -16.47 -1.71 25.74
CA VAL A 20 -16.61 -2.30 24.39
C VAL A 20 -18.10 -2.23 24.08
N SER A 21 -18.55 -1.12 23.51
CA SER A 21 -19.94 -0.96 23.12
C SER A 21 -20.10 -1.72 21.82
N ALA A 22 -20.94 -2.76 21.82
CA ALA A 22 -21.53 -3.21 20.56
C ALA A 22 -22.26 -2.01 19.97
N TRP A 23 -21.73 -1.45 18.88
CA TRP A 23 -22.42 -0.39 18.13
C TRP A 23 -23.76 -0.93 17.60
N PRO A 24 -24.73 -0.04 17.34
CA PRO A 24 -26.05 -0.45 16.89
C PRO A 24 -25.88 -1.35 15.66
N THR A 25 -26.59 -2.49 15.64
CA THR A 25 -26.58 -3.51 14.58
C THR A 25 -27.05 -3.00 13.21
N ASN A 26 -27.19 -1.70 13.05
CA ASN A 26 -27.67 -1.01 11.87
C ASN A 26 -26.60 -0.01 11.45
N GLY A 27 -25.42 -0.49 11.01
CA GLY A 27 -24.48 0.36 10.28
C GLY A 27 -25.24 1.16 9.19
N PRO A 28 -24.82 2.37 8.84
CA PRO A 28 -25.62 3.23 7.98
C PRO A 28 -25.98 2.57 6.67
N THR A 29 -27.10 3.06 6.16
CA THR A 29 -27.81 2.44 5.04
C THR A 29 -27.43 3.15 3.76
N LEU A 30 -27.74 2.58 2.59
CA LEU A 30 -27.61 3.29 1.32
C LEU A 30 -28.47 4.57 1.21
N ASP A 31 -29.32 4.83 2.21
CA ASP A 31 -30.10 6.06 2.33
C ASP A 31 -29.25 7.24 2.85
N ASP A 32 -28.05 6.99 3.38
CA ASP A 32 -27.06 8.01 3.74
C ASP A 32 -26.23 8.44 2.52
N PRO A 33 -25.71 9.69 2.48
CA PRO A 33 -24.80 10.11 1.42
C PRO A 33 -23.61 9.15 1.34
N MET A 34 -23.29 8.66 0.13
CA MET A 34 -22.20 7.70 -0.07
C MET A 34 -20.88 8.22 0.52
N ASN A 35 -20.20 7.39 1.31
CA ASN A 35 -18.84 7.70 1.77
C ASN A 35 -17.81 7.56 0.63
N VAL A 36 -16.55 7.89 0.89
CA VAL A 36 -15.48 7.85 -0.13
C VAL A 36 -15.38 6.46 -0.77
N HIS A 37 -15.29 5.39 0.02
CA HIS A 37 -15.25 4.01 -0.43
C HIS A 37 -16.38 3.67 -1.41
N GLN A 38 -17.62 3.95 -1.01
CA GLN A 38 -18.78 3.72 -1.86
C GLN A 38 -18.70 4.50 -3.18
N LYS A 39 -18.22 5.75 -3.17
CA LYS A 39 -18.10 6.56 -4.39
C LYS A 39 -17.07 5.96 -5.37
N LEU A 40 -15.91 5.54 -4.87
CA LEU A 40 -14.85 4.93 -5.68
C LEU A 40 -15.29 3.57 -6.22
N THR A 41 -15.82 2.71 -5.36
CA THR A 41 -16.43 1.44 -5.72
C THR A 41 -17.50 1.59 -6.82
N TYR A 42 -18.41 2.57 -6.70
CA TYR A 42 -19.42 2.82 -7.74
C TYR A 42 -18.78 3.22 -9.07
N LYS A 43 -17.74 4.05 -9.04
CA LYS A 43 -17.00 4.45 -10.25
C LYS A 43 -16.23 3.28 -10.86
N ALA A 44 -15.70 2.36 -10.06
CA ALA A 44 -15.11 1.12 -10.55
C ALA A 44 -16.17 0.24 -11.25
N ILE A 45 -17.39 0.13 -10.73
CA ILE A 45 -18.47 -0.57 -11.44
C ILE A 45 -18.79 0.12 -12.77
N GLN A 46 -18.79 1.46 -12.83
CA GLN A 46 -18.98 2.20 -14.08
C GLN A 46 -17.83 1.95 -15.08
N ALA A 47 -16.59 1.86 -14.60
CA ALA A 47 -15.43 1.50 -15.41
C ALA A 47 -15.60 0.10 -16.04
N VAL A 48 -15.99 -0.90 -15.25
CA VAL A 48 -16.32 -2.25 -15.76
C VAL A 48 -17.48 -2.19 -16.75
N TYR A 49 -18.55 -1.43 -16.48
CA TYR A 49 -19.69 -1.33 -17.41
C TYR A 49 -19.29 -0.73 -18.76
N ARG A 50 -18.35 0.22 -18.76
CA ARG A 50 -17.84 0.84 -19.99
C ARG A 50 -16.95 -0.12 -20.78
N ASP A 51 -16.11 -0.89 -20.10
CA ASP A 51 -15.19 -1.85 -20.73
C ASP A 51 -15.90 -3.14 -21.17
N ASN A 52 -16.66 -3.75 -20.25
CA ASN A 52 -17.47 -4.94 -20.47
C ASN A 52 -18.93 -4.74 -19.97
N PRO A 53 -19.84 -4.30 -20.86
CA PRO A 53 -21.23 -4.01 -20.48
C PRO A 53 -22.02 -5.20 -19.93
N ALA A 54 -21.64 -6.44 -20.27
CA ALA A 54 -22.33 -7.62 -19.76
C ALA A 54 -21.99 -7.86 -18.28
N LEU A 55 -20.70 -7.81 -17.92
CA LEU A 55 -20.27 -7.92 -16.53
C LEU A 55 -20.74 -6.71 -15.71
N GLY A 56 -20.66 -5.50 -16.28
CA GLY A 56 -21.16 -4.29 -15.63
C GLY A 56 -22.65 -4.33 -15.30
N LYS A 57 -23.49 -4.94 -16.15
CA LYS A 57 -24.92 -5.14 -15.83
C LYS A 57 -25.12 -6.04 -14.61
N ILE A 58 -24.30 -7.07 -14.46
CA ILE A 58 -24.35 -7.97 -13.30
C ILE A 58 -23.94 -7.20 -12.05
N LEU A 59 -22.83 -6.44 -12.09
CA LEU A 59 -22.42 -5.60 -10.96
C LEU A 59 -23.50 -4.57 -10.60
N MET A 60 -24.15 -3.97 -11.60
CA MET A 60 -25.26 -3.03 -11.39
C MET A 60 -26.50 -3.65 -10.76
N GLN A 61 -26.77 -4.93 -11.04
CA GLN A 61 -27.83 -5.67 -10.36
C GLN A 61 -27.53 -5.85 -8.86
N TYR A 62 -26.27 -6.03 -8.48
CA TYR A 62 -25.85 -6.29 -7.09
C TYR A 62 -25.17 -5.09 -6.42
N LYS A 63 -25.22 -3.91 -7.03
CA LYS A 63 -24.45 -2.73 -6.60
C LYS A 63 -24.67 -2.41 -5.13
N ASP A 64 -25.89 -2.55 -4.64
CA ASP A 64 -26.26 -2.19 -3.28
C ASP A 64 -25.53 -3.09 -2.26
N LYS A 65 -25.33 -4.37 -2.57
CA LYS A 65 -24.56 -5.30 -1.73
C LYS A 65 -23.07 -5.00 -1.78
N LEU A 66 -22.55 -4.65 -2.96
CA LEU A 66 -21.15 -4.34 -3.14
C LEU A 66 -20.79 -3.03 -2.42
N LEU A 67 -21.59 -1.96 -2.61
CA LEU A 67 -21.45 -0.69 -1.90
C LEU A 67 -21.63 -0.81 -0.39
N TYR A 68 -22.54 -1.67 0.06
CA TYR A 68 -22.68 -1.94 1.49
C TYR A 68 -21.46 -2.69 2.02
N GLY A 69 -20.89 -3.64 1.28
CA GLY A 69 -19.65 -4.31 1.66
C GLY A 69 -18.45 -3.36 1.75
N ALA A 70 -18.33 -2.44 0.77
CA ALA A 70 -17.29 -1.41 0.76
C ALA A 70 -17.40 -0.41 1.92
N TYR A 71 -18.58 -0.34 2.53
CA TYR A 71 -18.87 0.52 3.67
C TYR A 71 -18.71 -0.20 5.01
N ASP A 72 -19.24 -1.43 5.12
CA ASP A 72 -19.40 -2.17 6.38
C ASP A 72 -18.08 -2.62 6.98
N GLU A 73 -17.02 -2.81 6.17
CA GLU A 73 -15.77 -3.43 6.64
C GLU A 73 -15.11 -2.64 7.79
N ASP A 74 -15.14 -1.30 7.74
CA ASP A 74 -14.69 -0.41 8.83
C ASP A 74 -15.34 -0.70 10.18
N TRP A 75 -16.57 -1.22 10.20
CA TRP A 75 -17.41 -1.27 11.40
C TRP A 75 -17.36 -2.62 12.10
N ARG A 76 -16.50 -3.52 11.63
CA ARG A 76 -16.46 -4.91 12.10
C ARG A 76 -15.48 -5.07 13.27
N GLY A 77 -15.72 -6.13 14.05
CA GLY A 77 -14.85 -6.50 15.17
C GLY A 77 -15.04 -5.72 16.47
N GLY A 78 -15.94 -4.73 16.50
CA GLY A 78 -16.13 -3.85 17.66
C GLY A 78 -15.10 -2.73 17.70
N SER A 79 -15.25 -1.80 18.65
CA SER A 79 -14.39 -0.63 18.75
C SER A 79 -13.92 -0.36 20.17
N ILE A 80 -12.81 0.38 20.26
CA ILE A 80 -12.26 0.93 21.49
C ILE A 80 -12.18 2.45 21.34
N GLU A 81 -12.51 3.16 22.41
CA GLU A 81 -12.30 4.61 22.47
C GLU A 81 -10.98 4.87 23.21
N PHE A 82 -10.04 5.56 22.56
CA PHE A 82 -8.75 5.92 23.14
C PHE A 82 -8.44 7.39 22.85
N ASN A 83 -8.22 8.17 23.91
CA ASN A 83 -8.01 9.63 23.83
C ASN A 83 -9.10 10.39 23.04
N GLY A 84 -10.36 9.94 23.10
CA GLY A 84 -11.48 10.57 22.39
C GLY A 84 -11.56 10.24 20.88
N LYS A 85 -10.71 9.34 20.39
CA LYS A 85 -10.81 8.73 19.06
C LYS A 85 -11.36 7.31 19.18
N THR A 86 -12.20 6.90 18.23
CA THR A 86 -12.72 5.54 18.13
C THR A 86 -11.84 4.76 17.16
N TYR A 87 -11.28 3.64 17.61
CA TYR A 87 -10.51 2.70 16.80
C TYR A 87 -11.28 1.39 16.70
N THR A 88 -11.47 0.87 15.49
CA THR A 88 -12.09 -0.44 15.32
C THR A 88 -11.06 -1.53 15.55
N LEU A 89 -11.43 -2.59 16.26
CA LEU A 89 -10.48 -3.66 16.63
C LEU A 89 -9.98 -4.43 15.39
N GLN A 90 -10.71 -4.38 14.28
CA GLN A 90 -10.29 -4.95 13.00
C GLN A 90 -9.51 -3.99 12.10
N SER A 91 -9.38 -2.71 12.46
CA SER A 91 -8.57 -1.73 11.70
C SER A 91 -7.13 -2.22 11.45
N GLN A 92 -6.58 -3.09 12.29
CA GLN A 92 -5.24 -3.68 12.08
C GLN A 92 -5.10 -4.40 10.73
N TYR A 93 -6.19 -4.87 10.13
CA TYR A 93 -6.22 -5.53 8.82
C TYR A 93 -6.38 -4.55 7.65
N HIS A 94 -6.30 -3.25 7.91
CA HIS A 94 -6.45 -2.19 6.90
C HIS A 94 -5.09 -1.55 6.60
N PHE A 95 -3.98 -2.18 7.03
CA PHE A 95 -2.64 -1.66 6.87
C PHE A 95 -1.77 -2.58 6.01
N LEU A 96 -0.94 -1.98 5.16
CA LEU A 96 0.03 -2.69 4.32
C LEU A 96 1.22 -1.78 4.04
N ASP A 97 2.38 -2.10 4.59
CA ASP A 97 3.61 -1.52 4.07
C ASP A 97 3.95 -2.18 2.73
N PRO A 98 4.02 -1.43 1.60
CA PRO A 98 4.35 -2.03 0.31
C PRO A 98 5.77 -2.61 0.23
N MET A 99 6.66 -2.32 1.19
CA MET A 99 8.09 -2.65 1.11
C MET A 99 8.54 -3.80 2.00
N ASP A 100 7.83 -4.09 3.09
CA ASP A 100 8.08 -5.27 3.92
C ASP A 100 6.80 -6.07 4.23
N HIS A 101 5.67 -5.66 3.65
CA HIS A 101 4.32 -6.20 3.90
C HIS A 101 3.99 -6.24 5.39
N ALA A 102 4.63 -5.38 6.20
CA ALA A 102 4.43 -5.37 7.64
C ALA A 102 3.04 -4.87 8.03
N GLU A 103 2.52 -5.51 9.08
CA GLU A 103 1.24 -5.23 9.72
C GLU A 103 1.36 -4.14 10.78
N LEU A 104 0.24 -3.70 11.39
CA LEU A 104 0.27 -2.88 12.60
C LEU A 104 1.08 -3.59 13.73
N VAL A 105 2.14 -3.01 14.34
CA VAL A 105 2.99 -3.55 15.44
C VAL A 105 2.19 -4.11 16.61
N THR A 106 0.95 -3.67 16.78
CA THR A 106 0.01 -4.28 17.73
C THR A 106 -0.27 -5.75 17.44
N VAL A 107 -0.15 -6.21 16.20
CA VAL A 107 -0.32 -7.60 15.79
C VAL A 107 0.82 -8.50 16.31
N ASP A 108 2.07 -8.01 16.35
CA ASP A 108 3.19 -8.74 16.97
C ASP A 108 3.05 -8.80 18.52
N LEU A 109 2.25 -7.89 19.12
CA LEU A 109 1.92 -7.92 20.55
C LEU A 109 0.76 -8.90 20.90
N PHE A 110 -0.12 -9.22 19.94
CA PHE A 110 -1.30 -10.07 20.16
C PHE A 110 -1.27 -11.43 19.44
N GLY A 111 -0.25 -11.69 18.61
CA GLY A 111 0.11 -13.02 18.14
C GLY A 111 -0.61 -13.52 16.89
N ASP A 112 -1.17 -12.64 16.06
CA ASP A 112 -1.83 -13.00 14.78
C ASP A 112 -1.00 -12.56 13.57
N ARG A 113 0.21 -13.11 13.43
CA ARG A 113 1.29 -12.68 12.50
C ARG A 113 1.00 -12.85 11.00
N ASP A 114 -0.22 -13.26 10.63
CA ASP A 114 -0.56 -13.78 9.30
C ASP A 114 -1.69 -12.99 8.60
N SER A 115 -1.81 -11.68 8.83
CA SER A 115 -2.88 -10.85 8.27
C SER A 115 -2.51 -9.37 8.05
N SER A 116 -1.79 -9.10 6.97
CA SER A 116 -1.72 -7.76 6.36
C SER A 116 -3.04 -7.37 5.68
N GLY A 117 -3.18 -6.12 5.25
CA GLY A 117 -4.28 -5.68 4.39
C GLY A 117 -4.39 -6.49 3.10
N ALA A 118 -3.26 -6.82 2.46
CA ALA A 118 -3.26 -7.64 1.25
C ALA A 118 -3.80 -9.07 1.52
N ASP A 119 -3.43 -9.67 2.65
CA ASP A 119 -3.92 -11.00 3.04
C ASP A 119 -5.41 -11.00 3.36
N MET A 120 -5.88 -9.94 4.04
CA MET A 120 -7.31 -9.78 4.32
C MET A 120 -8.11 -9.58 3.02
N ALA A 121 -7.63 -8.74 2.11
CA ALA A 121 -8.25 -8.54 0.80
C ALA A 121 -8.36 -9.86 0.04
N GLN A 122 -7.30 -10.67 0.02
CA GLN A 122 -7.28 -11.99 -0.61
C GLN A 122 -8.28 -12.96 0.01
N LYS A 123 -8.31 -13.05 1.35
CA LYS A 123 -9.26 -13.88 2.09
C LYS A 123 -10.72 -13.50 1.80
N LEU A 124 -11.03 -12.21 1.76
CA LEU A 124 -12.37 -11.71 1.44
C LEU A 124 -12.74 -12.00 -0.03
N TYR A 125 -11.79 -11.83 -0.95
CA TYR A 125 -11.96 -12.14 -2.36
C TYR A 125 -12.25 -13.63 -2.61
N GLU A 126 -11.44 -14.52 -2.04
CA GLU A 126 -11.65 -15.97 -2.14
C GLU A 126 -13.01 -16.38 -1.57
N LYS A 127 -13.42 -15.75 -0.47
CA LYS A 127 -14.74 -15.97 0.11
C LYS A 127 -15.85 -15.54 -0.85
N ALA A 128 -15.70 -14.40 -1.51
CA ALA A 128 -16.64 -13.94 -2.53
C ALA A 128 -16.74 -14.96 -3.69
N VAL A 129 -15.60 -15.42 -4.20
CA VAL A 129 -15.52 -16.42 -5.29
C VAL A 129 -16.22 -17.72 -4.89
N GLN A 130 -15.97 -18.20 -3.67
CA GLN A 130 -16.62 -19.40 -3.13
C GLN A 130 -18.14 -19.23 -3.06
N LEU A 131 -18.62 -18.15 -2.43
CA LEU A 131 -20.05 -17.89 -2.26
C LEU A 131 -20.77 -17.76 -3.60
N TRP A 132 -20.10 -17.18 -4.59
CA TRP A 132 -20.63 -17.10 -5.94
C TRP A 132 -20.75 -18.51 -6.54
N LYS A 133 -19.72 -19.34 -6.46
CA LYS A 133 -19.78 -20.74 -6.95
C LYS A 133 -20.88 -21.56 -6.26
N GLU A 134 -21.22 -21.24 -5.01
CA GLU A 134 -22.34 -21.84 -4.26
C GLU A 134 -23.73 -21.27 -4.62
N GLY A 135 -23.81 -20.26 -5.49
CA GLY A 135 -25.06 -19.62 -5.90
C GLY A 135 -25.56 -18.52 -4.94
N LYS A 136 -24.81 -18.18 -3.90
CA LYS A 136 -25.13 -17.13 -2.92
C LYS A 136 -24.64 -15.76 -3.42
N ARG A 137 -25.29 -15.26 -4.48
CA ARG A 137 -24.83 -14.07 -5.24
C ARG A 137 -24.76 -12.79 -4.39
N ASP A 138 -25.78 -12.51 -3.58
CA ASP A 138 -25.81 -11.32 -2.72
C ASP A 138 -24.69 -11.33 -1.68
N GLU A 139 -24.45 -12.48 -1.04
CA GLU A 139 -23.36 -12.64 -0.07
C GLU A 139 -22.00 -12.55 -0.77
N ALA A 140 -21.85 -13.14 -1.96
CA ALA A 140 -20.63 -13.02 -2.73
C ALA A 140 -20.29 -11.54 -3.03
N MET A 141 -21.28 -10.75 -3.43
CA MET A 141 -21.10 -9.33 -3.74
C MET A 141 -20.81 -8.48 -2.50
N LEU A 142 -21.38 -8.85 -1.36
CA LEU A 142 -21.01 -8.25 -0.07
C LEU A 142 -19.52 -8.46 0.24
N TYR A 143 -19.03 -9.71 0.14
CA TYR A 143 -17.63 -10.01 0.41
C TYR A 143 -16.66 -9.41 -0.62
N LEU A 144 -17.07 -9.34 -1.90
CA LEU A 144 -16.30 -8.62 -2.91
C LEU A 144 -16.20 -7.14 -2.58
N GLY A 145 -17.30 -6.51 -2.15
CA GLY A 145 -17.28 -5.12 -1.68
C GLY A 145 -16.33 -4.90 -0.50
N ARG A 146 -16.27 -5.83 0.45
CA ARG A 146 -15.32 -5.77 1.57
C ARG A 146 -13.87 -5.92 1.12
N ALA A 147 -13.58 -6.79 0.15
CA ALA A 147 -12.24 -6.87 -0.42
C ALA A 147 -11.84 -5.55 -1.09
N VAL A 148 -12.79 -4.92 -1.81
CA VAL A 148 -12.59 -3.61 -2.44
C VAL A 148 -12.29 -2.52 -1.40
N HIS A 149 -13.00 -2.49 -0.27
CA HIS A 149 -12.70 -1.56 0.83
C HIS A 149 -11.22 -1.61 1.25
N ILE A 150 -10.71 -2.83 1.49
CA ILE A 150 -9.32 -2.99 1.90
C ILE A 150 -8.35 -2.49 0.83
N LEU A 151 -8.64 -2.70 -0.46
CA LEU A 151 -7.84 -2.13 -1.56
C LEU A 151 -7.89 -0.59 -1.56
N GLU A 152 -9.05 0.00 -1.33
CA GLU A 152 -9.22 1.46 -1.27
C GLU A 152 -8.42 2.07 -0.11
N ASP A 153 -8.30 1.38 1.04
CA ASP A 153 -7.43 1.80 2.15
C ASP A 153 -5.95 1.84 1.74
N MET A 154 -5.50 0.90 0.89
CA MET A 154 -4.13 0.91 0.38
C MET A 154 -3.86 2.13 -0.52
N SER A 155 -4.91 2.79 -1.03
CA SER A 155 -4.79 3.98 -1.86
C SER A 155 -4.57 5.26 -1.04
N MET A 156 -4.72 5.19 0.29
CA MET A 156 -4.53 6.33 1.17
C MET A 156 -3.08 6.81 1.13
N LEU A 157 -2.90 8.13 1.03
CA LEU A 157 -1.59 8.74 0.82
C LEU A 157 -0.59 8.47 1.96
N VAL A 158 -1.08 8.23 3.18
CA VAL A 158 -0.25 7.99 4.37
C VAL A 158 -1.04 7.21 5.44
N ALA A 159 -0.36 6.70 6.46
CA ALA A 159 -0.86 5.90 7.57
C ALA A 159 -1.22 4.45 7.21
N HIS A 160 -2.24 4.20 6.37
CA HIS A 160 -2.60 2.83 5.95
C HIS A 160 -1.45 2.10 5.27
N THR A 161 -0.61 2.83 4.54
CA THR A 161 0.57 2.28 3.86
C THR A 161 1.88 2.45 4.63
N THR A 162 1.86 3.02 5.83
CA THR A 162 3.07 3.34 6.60
C THR A 162 2.87 3.12 8.11
N PRO A 163 2.32 1.98 8.55
CA PRO A 163 1.80 1.84 9.91
C PRO A 163 2.86 2.00 11.02
N HIS A 164 4.16 1.80 10.75
CA HIS A 164 5.26 1.91 11.74
C HIS A 164 6.44 2.76 11.32
N LEU A 165 6.29 3.55 10.27
CA LEU A 165 7.47 4.12 9.63
C LEU A 165 7.94 5.43 10.23
N PHE A 166 7.70 5.70 11.52
CA PHE A 166 8.02 6.99 12.12
C PHE A 166 8.98 6.85 13.30
N GLU A 167 10.07 7.62 13.26
CA GLU A 167 11.19 7.52 14.20
C GLU A 167 10.81 7.92 15.62
N ASP A 168 9.85 8.83 15.77
CA ASP A 168 9.42 9.35 17.05
C ASP A 168 7.91 9.68 17.11
N LEU A 169 7.44 9.94 18.33
CA LEU A 169 6.02 10.24 18.62
C LEU A 169 5.56 11.58 18.04
N GLU A 170 6.45 12.56 17.87
CA GLU A 170 6.11 13.84 17.24
C GLU A 170 5.85 13.62 15.75
N GLN A 171 6.68 12.80 15.11
CA GLN A 171 6.52 12.39 13.72
C GLN A 171 5.21 11.63 13.50
N PHE A 172 4.97 10.60 14.33
CA PHE A 172 3.73 9.85 14.29
C PHE A 172 2.49 10.75 14.42
N LYS A 173 2.47 11.69 15.37
CA LYS A 173 1.32 12.59 15.58
C LYS A 173 1.06 13.51 14.41
N TYR A 174 2.09 14.07 13.78
CA TYR A 174 1.83 14.95 12.64
C TYR A 174 1.34 14.15 11.43
N ILE A 175 1.81 12.91 11.25
CA ILE A 175 1.34 12.03 10.19
C ILE A 175 -0.11 11.64 10.43
N GLU A 176 -0.47 11.30 11.67
CA GLU A 176 -1.86 11.03 12.06
C GLU A 176 -2.77 12.24 11.75
N ASN A 177 -2.32 13.46 12.05
CA ASN A 177 -3.06 14.67 11.69
C ASN A 177 -3.15 14.87 10.17
N ALA A 178 -2.10 14.53 9.41
CA ALA A 178 -2.09 14.62 7.96
C ALA A 178 -3.02 13.58 7.33
N HIS A 179 -3.06 12.37 7.89
CA HIS A 179 -4.02 11.33 7.56
C HIS A 179 -5.45 11.82 7.79
N ASP A 180 -5.77 12.29 9.00
CA ASP A 180 -7.11 12.78 9.35
C ASP A 180 -7.55 13.92 8.41
N PHE A 181 -6.63 14.83 8.07
CA PHE A 181 -6.88 15.92 7.12
C PHE A 181 -7.18 15.39 5.71
N VAL A 182 -6.36 14.47 5.19
CA VAL A 182 -6.56 13.89 3.85
C VAL A 182 -7.86 13.11 3.82
N GLU A 183 -8.08 12.21 4.76
CA GLU A 183 -9.24 11.32 4.84
C GLU A 183 -10.56 12.10 5.02
N ASN A 184 -10.60 13.06 5.95
CA ASN A 184 -11.87 13.68 6.35
C ASN A 184 -12.16 15.00 5.64
N GLU A 185 -11.16 15.72 5.15
CA GLU A 185 -11.34 17.05 4.53
C GLU A 185 -11.10 17.04 3.02
N VAL A 186 -10.07 16.32 2.55
CA VAL A 186 -9.66 16.35 1.13
C VAL A 186 -10.39 15.28 0.31
N SER A 187 -10.27 14.01 0.72
CA SER A 187 -10.81 12.84 0.03
C SER A 187 -12.31 12.94 -0.27
N PRO A 188 -13.19 13.41 0.65
CA PRO A 188 -14.63 13.50 0.36
C PRO A 188 -14.94 14.47 -0.77
N THR A 189 -14.19 15.58 -0.86
CA THR A 189 -14.33 16.59 -1.91
C THR A 189 -13.85 16.05 -3.25
N VAL A 190 -12.69 15.41 -3.29
CA VAL A 190 -12.13 14.83 -4.52
C VAL A 190 -13.00 13.67 -5.02
N ALA A 191 -13.44 12.79 -4.13
CA ALA A 191 -14.34 11.69 -4.47
C ALA A 191 -15.70 12.20 -4.97
N ASP A 192 -16.20 13.33 -4.45
CA ASP A 192 -17.40 13.98 -4.99
C ASP A 192 -17.21 14.49 -6.42
N ASP A 193 -16.07 15.11 -6.70
CA ASP A 193 -15.74 15.60 -8.03
C ASP A 193 -15.56 14.45 -9.04
N ILE A 194 -14.94 13.35 -8.62
CA ILE A 194 -14.85 12.11 -9.41
C ILE A 194 -16.25 11.55 -9.66
N LEU A 195 -17.07 11.39 -8.62
CA LEU A 195 -18.43 10.84 -8.72
C LEU A 195 -19.27 11.58 -9.76
N HIS A 196 -19.16 12.91 -9.77
CA HIS A 196 -19.93 13.81 -10.64
C HIS A 196 -19.21 14.18 -11.94
N ASP A 197 -18.15 13.48 -12.32
CA ASP A 197 -17.40 13.68 -13.57
C ASP A 197 -16.94 15.15 -13.75
N ARG A 198 -16.56 15.82 -12.65
CA ARG A 198 -16.03 17.20 -12.66
C ARG A 198 -14.52 17.25 -12.91
N VAL A 199 -13.87 16.10 -13.03
CA VAL A 199 -12.45 15.94 -13.38
C VAL A 199 -12.32 15.06 -14.62
N PRO A 200 -11.23 15.21 -15.40
CA PRO A 200 -10.86 14.19 -16.38
C PRO A 200 -10.77 12.81 -15.70
N LEU A 201 -11.19 11.74 -16.36
CA LEU A 201 -11.11 10.39 -15.83
C LEU A 201 -10.65 9.40 -16.90
N ASP A 202 -9.57 8.69 -16.62
CA ASP A 202 -9.23 7.41 -17.23
C ASP A 202 -9.87 6.30 -16.39
N LEU A 203 -10.88 5.65 -16.97
CA LEU A 203 -11.60 4.54 -16.36
C LEU A 203 -11.25 3.21 -17.03
N THR A 204 -10.08 3.12 -17.69
CA THR A 204 -9.62 1.88 -18.32
C THR A 204 -9.14 0.92 -17.24
N PRO A 205 -9.80 -0.24 -17.04
CA PRO A 205 -9.40 -1.20 -16.00
C PRO A 205 -7.96 -1.67 -16.20
N ILE A 206 -7.19 -1.77 -15.11
CA ILE A 206 -5.87 -2.43 -15.13
C ILE A 206 -6.15 -3.92 -15.07
N LYS A 207 -5.90 -4.65 -16.15
CA LYS A 207 -6.23 -6.07 -16.24
C LYS A 207 -5.24 -6.90 -15.42
N TRP A 208 -5.69 -8.06 -14.96
CA TRP A 208 -4.86 -8.99 -14.15
C TRP A 208 -3.51 -9.29 -14.81
N TRP A 209 -3.51 -9.58 -16.11
CA TRP A 209 -2.30 -9.88 -16.88
C TRP A 209 -1.42 -8.65 -17.16
N GLN A 210 -1.86 -7.44 -16.82
CA GLN A 210 -1.09 -6.20 -16.95
C GLN A 210 -0.34 -5.85 -15.66
N ILE A 211 -0.63 -6.48 -14.52
CA ILE A 211 0.05 -6.21 -13.25
C ILE A 211 1.59 -6.33 -13.38
N PRO A 212 2.16 -7.36 -14.04
CA PRO A 212 3.62 -7.42 -14.22
C PRO A 212 4.21 -6.26 -15.04
N GLU A 213 3.45 -5.68 -15.97
CA GLU A 213 3.88 -4.48 -16.70
C GLU A 213 3.73 -3.22 -15.83
N GLU A 214 2.65 -3.11 -15.07
CA GLU A 214 2.44 -1.99 -14.14
C GLU A 214 3.49 -1.98 -13.01
N LYS A 215 3.97 -3.15 -12.57
CA LYS A 215 5.10 -3.30 -11.65
C LYS A 215 6.35 -2.55 -12.12
N LYS A 216 6.56 -2.41 -13.44
CA LYS A 216 7.71 -1.68 -14.01
C LYS A 216 7.75 -0.20 -13.67
N ARG A 217 6.63 0.36 -13.18
CA ARG A 217 6.61 1.73 -12.64
C ARG A 217 7.41 1.86 -11.34
N PHE A 218 7.66 0.76 -10.65
CA PHE A 218 8.26 0.69 -9.31
C PHE A 218 9.54 -0.17 -9.28
N ILE A 219 9.66 -1.22 -10.10
CA ILE A 219 10.84 -2.10 -10.16
C ILE A 219 11.20 -2.39 -11.62
N VAL A 220 12.47 -2.19 -12.02
CA VAL A 220 12.96 -2.37 -13.39
C VAL A 220 14.08 -3.40 -13.44
N GLY A 221 13.95 -4.46 -14.23
CA GLY A 221 15.09 -5.33 -14.53
C GLY A 221 14.71 -6.74 -14.96
N GLU A 222 15.70 -7.52 -15.38
CA GLU A 222 15.59 -8.97 -15.35
C GLU A 222 15.62 -9.35 -13.88
N ASP A 223 14.47 -9.67 -13.29
CA ASP A 223 14.44 -10.10 -11.90
C ASP A 223 15.50 -11.21 -11.70
N ILE A 224 16.41 -11.02 -10.75
CA ILE A 224 17.28 -12.10 -10.22
C ILE A 224 16.40 -13.25 -9.65
N TYR A 225 15.09 -13.01 -9.55
CA TYR A 225 14.03 -13.89 -9.12
C TYR A 225 13.30 -14.51 -10.32
N VAL A 226 13.72 -15.72 -10.69
CA VAL A 226 12.81 -16.66 -11.33
C VAL A 226 12.61 -17.81 -10.35
N ALA A 227 11.87 -17.53 -9.28
CA ALA A 227 11.21 -18.57 -8.49
C ALA A 227 9.72 -18.59 -8.86
N ASP A 228 9.02 -19.70 -8.63
CA ASP A 228 7.57 -19.84 -8.90
C ASP A 228 6.71 -18.80 -8.14
N ASN A 229 7.34 -18.09 -7.19
CA ASN A 229 6.81 -16.93 -6.51
C ASN A 229 7.58 -15.71 -7.07
N GLU A 230 7.00 -15.04 -8.06
CA GLU A 230 7.36 -13.66 -8.42
C GLU A 230 7.55 -12.88 -7.12
N ASN A 231 8.57 -12.01 -7.01
CA ASN A 231 9.02 -11.30 -5.80
C ASN A 231 7.89 -11.07 -4.80
N GLY A 232 8.16 -11.22 -3.50
CA GLY A 232 7.18 -10.95 -2.43
C GLY A 232 6.32 -9.70 -2.68
N HIS A 233 6.84 -8.68 -3.38
CA HIS A 233 6.11 -7.53 -3.95
C HIS A 233 5.47 -7.80 -5.32
N MET A 234 4.15 -7.63 -5.38
CA MET A 234 3.26 -7.77 -6.53
C MET A 234 3.29 -9.17 -7.15
N SER A 235 3.58 -10.19 -6.33
CA SER A 235 3.54 -11.59 -6.72
C SER A 235 2.14 -12.03 -7.13
N LEU A 236 1.98 -12.57 -8.33
CA LEU A 236 0.72 -13.19 -8.72
C LEU A 236 0.48 -14.53 -7.98
N ALA A 237 1.49 -15.10 -7.32
CA ALA A 237 1.39 -16.35 -6.57
C ALA A 237 0.62 -16.20 -5.24
N ASN A 238 0.62 -14.99 -4.66
CA ASN A 238 -0.10 -14.69 -3.40
C ASN A 238 -1.61 -14.48 -3.62
N GLY A 239 -2.05 -14.41 -4.87
CA GLY A 239 -3.46 -14.35 -5.24
C GLY A 239 -3.89 -13.01 -5.83
N VAL A 240 -5.14 -12.99 -6.32
CA VAL A 240 -5.65 -11.91 -7.15
C VAL A 240 -5.76 -10.58 -6.42
N ALA A 241 -6.51 -10.55 -5.32
CA ALA A 241 -6.72 -9.30 -4.59
C ALA A 241 -5.46 -8.84 -3.87
N TRP A 242 -4.62 -9.80 -3.44
CA TRP A 242 -3.31 -9.52 -2.85
C TRP A 242 -2.45 -8.67 -3.79
N ALA A 243 -2.29 -9.08 -5.05
CA ALA A 243 -1.42 -8.38 -5.99
C ALA A 243 -1.97 -6.99 -6.39
N TYR A 244 -3.29 -6.81 -6.45
CA TYR A 244 -3.88 -5.47 -6.66
C TYR A 244 -3.69 -4.57 -5.43
N ALA A 245 -3.85 -5.08 -4.21
CA ALA A 245 -3.64 -4.32 -2.99
C ALA A 245 -2.20 -3.79 -2.92
N ASP A 246 -1.22 -4.65 -3.21
CA ASP A 246 0.19 -4.26 -3.22
C ASP A 246 0.51 -3.24 -4.33
N LEU A 247 -0.07 -3.42 -5.52
CA LEU A 247 0.06 -2.47 -6.63
C LEU A 247 -0.48 -1.08 -6.28
N ILE A 248 -1.64 -1.02 -5.62
CA ILE A 248 -2.27 0.23 -5.18
C ILE A 248 -1.42 0.91 -4.10
N ALA A 249 -0.94 0.15 -3.10
CA ALA A 249 -0.08 0.67 -2.03
C ALA A 249 1.20 1.32 -2.56
N HIS A 250 1.89 0.65 -3.49
CA HIS A 250 3.06 1.22 -4.16
C HIS A 250 2.73 2.52 -4.91
N ASN A 251 1.57 2.61 -5.56
CA ASN A 251 1.15 3.83 -6.22
C ASN A 251 0.87 4.96 -5.22
N ALA A 252 0.19 4.69 -4.11
CA ALA A 252 -0.14 5.68 -3.09
C ALA A 252 1.11 6.28 -2.43
N TRP A 253 2.11 5.45 -2.11
CA TRP A 253 3.39 5.87 -1.56
C TRP A 253 4.09 6.96 -2.36
N ARG A 254 3.98 6.90 -3.70
CA ARG A 254 4.58 7.90 -4.58
C ARG A 254 4.09 9.31 -4.30
N TYR A 255 2.91 9.46 -3.70
CA TYR A 255 2.27 10.74 -3.44
C TYR A 255 2.27 11.13 -1.95
N MET A 256 2.87 10.35 -1.07
CA MET A 256 2.75 10.53 0.38
C MET A 256 3.17 11.93 0.88
N LEU A 257 4.19 12.53 0.27
CA LEU A 257 4.67 13.87 0.65
C LEU A 257 3.63 14.97 0.42
N TYR A 258 2.63 14.74 -0.44
CA TYR A 258 1.54 15.67 -0.64
C TYR A 258 0.55 15.71 0.52
N SER A 259 0.58 14.76 1.45
CA SER A 259 -0.22 14.82 2.68
C SER A 259 0.36 15.82 3.69
N THR A 260 1.69 16.01 3.71
CA THR A 260 2.37 16.81 4.75
C THR A 260 3.04 18.08 4.21
N GLY A 261 3.65 18.01 3.02
CA GLY A 261 4.49 19.06 2.46
C GLY A 261 5.79 19.31 3.25
N LYS A 262 6.16 18.35 4.11
CA LYS A 262 7.31 18.41 5.02
C LYS A 262 8.15 17.15 4.92
N ASP A 263 9.37 17.22 5.43
CA ASP A 263 10.27 16.08 5.53
C ASP A 263 9.61 14.91 6.27
N ILE A 264 9.77 13.71 5.73
CA ILE A 264 9.30 12.46 6.33
C ILE A 264 10.51 11.54 6.46
N ASN A 265 10.74 11.00 7.64
CA ASN A 265 11.70 9.93 7.84
C ASN A 265 10.92 8.62 7.93
N LEU A 266 10.93 7.84 6.86
CA LEU A 266 10.47 6.46 6.92
C LEU A 266 11.55 5.68 7.66
N TRP A 267 11.19 5.06 8.78
CA TRP A 267 12.09 4.26 9.61
C TRP A 267 11.58 2.83 9.83
N SER A 268 12.47 1.83 9.79
CA SER A 268 12.15 0.47 10.22
C SER A 268 13.30 -0.16 11.02
N GLU A 269 12.99 -0.76 12.18
CA GLU A 269 13.97 -1.48 13.01
C GLU A 269 14.58 -2.67 12.27
N ARG A 270 13.74 -3.35 11.49
CA ARG A 270 14.08 -4.50 10.64
C ARG A 270 14.58 -4.07 9.25
N GLY A 271 14.43 -2.78 8.91
CA GLY A 271 14.66 -2.22 7.58
C GLY A 271 13.35 -2.20 6.77
N HIS A 272 13.17 -1.18 5.92
CA HIS A 272 11.98 -1.04 5.06
C HIS A 272 11.92 -2.10 4.00
N LEU A 273 13.08 -2.64 3.66
CA LEU A 273 13.19 -3.59 2.59
C LEU A 273 13.64 -4.89 3.20
N GLY A 274 12.73 -5.85 3.14
CA GLY A 274 13.15 -7.23 3.10
C GLY A 274 14.19 -7.35 1.99
N SER A 275 15.26 -8.05 2.31
CA SER A 275 16.00 -8.91 1.42
C SER A 275 15.57 -8.80 -0.03
N TYR A 276 16.18 -7.90 -0.80
CA TYR A 276 15.86 -7.85 -2.23
C TYR A 276 16.03 -9.23 -2.85
N PHE A 277 16.87 -10.07 -2.26
CA PHE A 277 17.22 -11.40 -2.70
C PHE A 277 16.45 -12.48 -1.94
N TRP A 278 15.63 -13.28 -2.65
CA TRP A 278 14.96 -14.46 -2.09
C TRP A 278 15.33 -15.76 -2.82
N THR A 279 16.34 -15.74 -3.69
CA THR A 279 16.80 -16.96 -4.36
C THR A 279 17.99 -17.56 -3.61
N LYS A 280 17.94 -18.88 -3.42
CA LYS A 280 19.10 -19.66 -2.92
C LYS A 280 20.24 -19.76 -3.93
N GLU A 281 19.95 -19.54 -5.21
CA GLU A 281 20.91 -19.59 -6.31
C GLU A 281 21.12 -18.16 -6.85
N LEU A 282 22.37 -17.69 -6.81
CA LEU A 282 22.79 -16.46 -7.46
C LEU A 282 23.73 -16.80 -8.60
N LYS A 283 23.46 -16.31 -9.80
CA LYS A 283 24.30 -16.53 -10.97
C LYS A 283 25.09 -15.29 -11.28
N LYS A 284 26.34 -15.49 -11.67
CA LYS A 284 27.18 -14.42 -12.19
C LYS A 284 26.49 -13.76 -13.39
N GLY A 285 26.35 -12.45 -13.33
CA GLY A 285 25.69 -11.63 -14.35
C GLY A 285 24.24 -11.29 -14.03
N ASP A 286 23.65 -11.87 -12.98
CA ASP A 286 22.35 -11.48 -12.46
C ASP A 286 22.39 -9.99 -12.02
N TRP A 287 21.32 -9.25 -12.31
CA TRP A 287 21.21 -7.82 -12.02
C TRP A 287 19.77 -7.40 -11.73
N SER A 288 19.54 -6.35 -10.95
CA SER A 288 18.18 -5.80 -10.72
C SER A 288 18.22 -4.30 -10.49
N VAL A 289 17.10 -3.61 -10.75
CA VAL A 289 16.94 -2.18 -10.41
C VAL A 289 15.65 -1.96 -9.64
N LEU A 290 15.76 -1.48 -8.41
CA LEU A 290 14.65 -0.90 -7.69
C LEU A 290 14.49 0.56 -8.08
N LYS A 291 13.26 1.02 -8.37
CA LYS A 291 12.94 2.44 -8.55
C LYS A 291 12.07 2.92 -7.39
N LEU A 292 12.62 3.80 -6.57
CA LEU A 292 11.82 4.53 -5.58
C LEU A 292 11.50 5.92 -6.15
N GLU A 293 10.23 6.29 -6.12
CA GLU A 293 9.76 7.58 -6.62
C GLU A 293 8.81 8.19 -5.59
N PHE A 294 9.15 9.35 -5.04
CA PHE A 294 8.37 10.09 -4.07
C PHE A 294 8.10 11.49 -4.62
N LYS A 295 7.01 11.63 -5.37
CA LYS A 295 6.62 12.87 -6.05
C LYS A 295 6.60 14.03 -5.06
N GLY A 296 7.16 15.16 -5.49
CA GLY A 296 7.28 16.35 -4.67
C GLY A 296 8.50 16.37 -3.74
N ALA A 297 9.29 15.28 -3.66
CA ALA A 297 10.57 15.33 -2.95
C ALA A 297 11.56 16.22 -3.70
N SER A 298 12.35 16.96 -2.93
CA SER A 298 13.49 17.73 -3.41
C SER A 298 14.79 16.90 -3.41
N SER A 299 14.86 15.92 -2.51
CA SER A 299 15.89 14.89 -2.48
C SER A 299 15.41 13.69 -1.65
N ILE A 300 16.03 12.54 -1.88
CA ILE A 300 15.78 11.30 -1.15
C ILE A 300 17.12 10.84 -0.57
N THR A 301 17.19 10.69 0.76
CA THR A 301 18.33 10.06 1.42
C THR A 301 18.00 8.61 1.71
N ILE A 302 18.82 7.70 1.20
CA ILE A 302 18.79 6.28 1.54
C ILE A 302 19.84 6.01 2.60
N VAL A 303 19.43 5.38 3.69
CA VAL A 303 20.30 4.95 4.78
C VAL A 303 20.38 3.44 4.79
N PHE A 304 21.57 2.90 4.56
CA PHE A 304 21.83 1.46 4.63
C PHE A 304 22.22 1.06 6.05
N LYS A 305 21.65 -0.02 6.58
CA LYS A 305 21.99 -0.55 7.90
C LYS A 305 23.34 -1.26 7.83
N ASP A 306 24.19 -0.95 8.79
CA ASP A 306 25.56 -1.42 8.95
C ASP A 306 25.73 -2.93 9.30
N ILE A 307 24.73 -3.79 9.06
CA ILE A 307 24.81 -5.22 9.43
C ILE A 307 24.69 -6.21 8.26
N ASP A 308 24.30 -5.84 7.04
CA ASP A 308 24.18 -6.83 5.95
C ASP A 308 25.19 -6.73 4.81
N MET A 309 26.06 -5.71 4.79
CA MET A 309 27.20 -5.67 3.84
C MET A 309 28.29 -6.73 4.13
N GLN A 310 28.14 -7.50 5.20
CA GLN A 310 29.00 -8.63 5.57
C GLN A 310 28.34 -10.01 5.50
N ASN A 311 27.05 -10.08 5.17
CA ASN A 311 26.38 -11.35 4.92
C ASN A 311 27.09 -12.07 3.76
N ALA A 312 27.10 -13.41 3.75
CA ALA A 312 27.72 -14.21 2.68
C ALA A 312 27.33 -13.69 1.29
N TYR A 313 26.09 -13.20 1.18
CA TYR A 313 25.48 -12.49 0.07
C TYR A 313 26.32 -11.36 -0.56
N PHE A 314 26.86 -10.43 0.26
CA PHE A 314 27.64 -9.30 -0.28
C PHE A 314 29.03 -9.68 -0.78
N ARG A 315 29.52 -10.89 -0.45
CA ARG A 315 30.73 -11.43 -1.08
C ARG A 315 30.50 -11.86 -2.53
N THR A 316 29.22 -12.05 -2.87
CA THR A 316 28.70 -12.53 -4.14
C THR A 316 28.19 -11.37 -5.01
N LEU A 317 27.57 -10.37 -4.39
CA LEU A 317 27.33 -9.07 -5.03
C LEU A 317 28.66 -8.45 -5.49
N GLY A 318 28.71 -8.06 -6.75
CA GLY A 318 29.81 -7.27 -7.29
C GLY A 318 29.76 -5.84 -6.80
N TYR A 319 28.58 -5.22 -6.89
CA TYR A 319 28.35 -3.85 -6.47
C TYR A 319 26.87 -3.46 -6.39
N VAL A 320 26.60 -2.40 -5.63
CA VAL A 320 25.37 -1.61 -5.63
C VAL A 320 25.67 -0.23 -6.20
N GLU A 321 24.91 0.20 -7.20
CA GLU A 321 24.99 1.54 -7.79
C GLU A 321 23.70 2.31 -7.53
N ILE A 322 23.84 3.58 -7.17
CA ILE A 322 22.74 4.48 -6.87
C ILE A 322 22.69 5.55 -7.94
N TYR A 323 21.55 5.71 -8.59
CA TYR A 323 21.34 6.69 -9.64
C TYR A 323 20.19 7.64 -9.32
N ASP A 324 20.25 8.85 -9.87
CA ASP A 324 19.13 9.80 -9.86
C ASP A 324 18.09 9.49 -10.95
N GLY A 325 17.00 10.25 -10.97
CA GLY A 325 15.94 10.17 -11.99
C GLY A 325 16.41 10.29 -13.45
N ASN A 326 17.61 10.81 -13.70
CA ASN A 326 18.21 10.97 -15.04
C ASN A 326 19.28 9.90 -15.34
N TRP A 327 19.37 8.86 -14.52
CA TRP A 327 20.39 7.81 -14.62
C TRP A 327 21.84 8.32 -14.45
N ASN A 328 22.05 9.43 -13.74
CA ASN A 328 23.40 9.83 -13.32
C ASN A 328 23.84 9.01 -12.11
N LEU A 329 25.03 8.42 -12.17
CA LEU A 329 25.60 7.67 -11.05
C LEU A 329 25.93 8.62 -9.88
N ILE A 330 25.30 8.39 -8.74
CA ILE A 330 25.49 9.16 -7.50
C ILE A 330 26.51 8.46 -6.58
N ALA A 331 26.39 7.15 -6.42
CA ALA A 331 27.28 6.36 -5.58
C ALA A 331 27.42 4.93 -6.10
N ARG A 332 28.57 4.32 -5.83
CA ARG A 332 28.84 2.90 -6.10
C ARG A 332 29.51 2.27 -4.89
N TYR A 333 28.97 1.15 -4.44
CA TYR A 333 29.47 0.37 -3.31
C TYR A 333 29.79 -1.04 -3.79
N ALA A 334 31.07 -1.41 -3.81
CA ALA A 334 31.49 -2.78 -4.16
C ALA A 334 31.59 -3.68 -2.92
N GLN A 335 32.05 -3.13 -1.79
CA GLN A 335 32.13 -3.73 -0.45
C GLN A 335 32.21 -2.59 0.58
N ASP A 336 31.60 -2.73 1.77
CA ASP A 336 31.72 -1.70 2.82
C ASP A 336 33.09 -1.81 3.50
N PRO A 337 33.94 -0.76 3.49
CA PRO A 337 35.17 -0.75 4.24
C PRO A 337 34.99 -0.61 5.76
N ASN A 338 33.79 -0.29 6.27
CA ASN A 338 33.58 0.00 7.68
C ASN A 338 32.23 -0.49 8.25
N PRO A 339 32.18 -1.70 8.83
CA PRO A 339 30.96 -2.37 9.34
C PRO A 339 30.49 -1.86 10.71
N LEU A 340 30.77 -0.58 11.01
CA LEU A 340 30.43 0.05 12.29
C LEU A 340 29.70 1.41 12.13
N VAL A 341 29.39 1.84 10.89
CA VAL A 341 28.68 3.10 10.62
C VAL A 341 27.66 2.96 9.49
N ASP A 342 26.41 3.35 9.73
CA ASP A 342 25.38 3.42 8.68
C ASP A 342 25.86 4.26 7.47
N THR A 343 25.74 3.70 6.28
CA THR A 343 26.08 4.39 5.02
C THR A 343 24.87 5.20 4.54
N LYS A 344 25.06 6.51 4.30
CA LYS A 344 24.01 7.41 3.82
C LYS A 344 24.33 7.95 2.42
N VAL A 345 23.34 7.95 1.53
CA VAL A 345 23.43 8.57 0.20
C VAL A 345 22.22 9.46 -0.04
N THR A 346 22.45 10.73 -0.38
CA THR A 346 21.40 11.67 -0.75
C THR A 346 21.38 11.84 -2.26
N VAL A 347 20.23 11.56 -2.86
CA VAL A 347 19.97 11.67 -4.30
C VAL A 347 19.09 12.89 -4.53
N PRO A 348 19.49 13.83 -5.41
CA PRO A 348 18.65 14.99 -5.73
C PRO A 348 17.43 14.57 -6.55
N GLY A 349 16.30 15.23 -6.29
CA GLY A 349 15.03 15.00 -7.00
C GLY A 349 14.11 14.01 -6.30
N ASP A 350 13.11 13.55 -7.05
CA ASP A 350 11.99 12.74 -6.57
C ASP A 350 12.13 11.25 -6.87
N THR A 351 13.23 10.84 -7.50
CA THR A 351 13.43 9.48 -8.00
C THR A 351 14.85 9.01 -7.71
N VAL A 352 14.98 7.81 -7.17
CA VAL A 352 16.24 7.09 -7.00
C VAL A 352 16.12 5.70 -7.62
N TYR A 353 17.15 5.29 -8.36
CA TYR A 353 17.32 3.91 -8.82
C TYR A 353 18.44 3.26 -8.03
N ILE A 354 18.18 2.05 -7.53
CA ILE A 354 19.17 1.22 -6.83
C ILE A 354 19.43 0.00 -7.71
N TYR A 355 20.58 0.00 -8.36
CA TYR A 355 21.04 -1.08 -9.23
C TYR A 355 21.91 -2.05 -8.45
N THR A 356 21.68 -3.36 -8.62
CA THR A 356 22.51 -4.41 -8.05
C THR A 356 23.04 -5.34 -9.13
N HIS A 357 24.23 -5.91 -8.94
CA HIS A 357 24.83 -6.87 -9.86
C HIS A 357 25.64 -7.95 -9.13
N VAL A 358 25.55 -9.18 -9.63
CA VAL A 358 26.21 -10.36 -9.08
C VAL A 358 27.47 -10.72 -9.88
N ASP A 359 28.63 -10.78 -9.23
CA ASP A 359 29.92 -11.01 -9.92
C ASP A 359 30.36 -12.49 -9.94
N LYS A 360 29.71 -13.36 -9.16
CA LYS A 360 30.08 -14.76 -8.97
C LYS A 360 28.85 -15.64 -8.77
N ASP A 361 28.96 -16.90 -9.18
CA ASP A 361 27.97 -17.92 -8.86
C ASP A 361 28.07 -18.29 -7.37
N ASP A 362 26.94 -18.47 -6.70
CA ASP A 362 26.90 -18.92 -5.30
C ASP A 362 25.59 -19.65 -4.98
N TRP A 363 25.65 -20.49 -3.94
CA TRP A 363 24.51 -21.25 -3.45
C TRP A 363 24.45 -21.16 -1.92
N LEU A 364 23.28 -20.83 -1.41
CA LEU A 364 23.07 -20.52 0.00
C LEU A 364 22.14 -21.56 0.65
N ASP A 365 22.48 -21.99 1.88
CA ASP A 365 21.79 -23.08 2.59
C ASP A 365 20.30 -22.76 2.86
N ASP A 366 20.00 -21.50 3.18
CA ASP A 366 18.66 -20.95 3.43
C ASP A 366 18.33 -19.83 2.44
N ASP A 367 17.05 -19.42 2.36
CA ASP A 367 16.70 -18.19 1.63
C ASP A 367 17.44 -17.05 2.32
N VAL A 368 18.25 -16.31 1.57
CA VAL A 368 19.19 -15.38 2.20
C VAL A 368 18.64 -13.99 2.20
N ASP A 369 18.55 -13.45 3.41
CA ASP A 369 18.22 -12.07 3.56
C ASP A 369 19.30 -11.16 2.94
N GLY A 370 18.90 -10.46 1.87
CA GLY A 370 19.70 -9.49 1.15
C GLY A 370 20.04 -8.23 1.96
N TRP A 371 20.37 -7.14 1.26
CA TRP A 371 20.53 -5.84 1.92
C TRP A 371 19.17 -5.23 2.27
N ALA A 372 19.14 -4.51 3.40
CA ALA A 372 17.97 -3.77 3.86
C ALA A 372 18.25 -2.26 3.86
N ILE A 373 17.28 -1.47 3.39
CA ILE A 373 17.27 -0.02 3.63
C ILE A 373 16.79 0.20 5.05
N ARG A 374 17.62 0.81 5.88
CA ARG A 374 17.27 1.13 7.25
C ARG A 374 16.22 2.23 7.31
N ASN A 375 16.51 3.33 6.62
CA ASN A 375 15.67 4.51 6.58
C ASN A 375 15.60 5.08 5.16
N ILE A 376 14.45 5.66 4.84
CA ILE A 376 14.27 6.52 3.67
C ILE A 376 13.90 7.91 4.20
N GLU A 377 14.85 8.84 4.14
CA GLU A 377 14.61 10.23 4.53
C GLU A 377 14.17 11.01 3.29
N LEU A 378 12.92 11.45 3.28
CA LEU A 378 12.31 12.21 2.21
C LEU A 378 12.36 13.70 2.55
N HIS A 379 12.99 14.50 1.69
CA HIS A 379 13.16 15.94 1.93
C HIS A 379 12.23 16.75 1.03
N THR A 380 11.39 17.59 1.60
CA THR A 380 10.51 18.47 0.83
C THR A 380 10.12 19.74 1.58
N SER A 381 9.74 20.77 0.82
CA SER A 381 9.24 22.00 1.38
C SER A 381 8.24 22.65 0.43
N PHE A 382 6.96 22.34 0.66
CA PHE A 382 5.87 23.04 -0.01
C PHE A 382 4.61 23.05 0.87
N ASP A 383 3.70 23.98 0.59
CA ASP A 383 2.37 23.97 1.21
C ASP A 383 1.45 22.99 0.45
N PRO A 384 0.94 21.91 1.07
CA PRO A 384 -0.02 20.99 0.46
C PRO A 384 -1.28 21.68 -0.06
N ASN A 385 -1.67 22.79 0.57
CA ASN A 385 -2.85 23.58 0.22
C ASN A 385 -2.57 24.64 -0.85
N SER A 386 -1.32 24.78 -1.28
CA SER A 386 -1.00 25.67 -2.40
C SER A 386 -1.63 25.17 -3.71
N PRO A 387 -1.97 26.07 -4.65
CA PRO A 387 -2.52 25.68 -5.94
C PRO A 387 -1.60 24.73 -6.71
N SER A 388 -2.16 23.67 -7.26
CA SER A 388 -1.54 22.82 -8.26
C SER A 388 -1.67 23.42 -9.66
N THR A 389 -1.07 22.76 -10.66
CA THR A 389 -1.29 23.09 -12.08
C THR A 389 -2.54 22.42 -12.66
N PHE A 390 -3.21 21.56 -11.89
CA PHE A 390 -4.38 20.81 -12.35
C PHE A 390 -5.65 21.66 -12.24
N ARG A 391 -6.49 21.56 -13.28
CA ARG A 391 -7.80 22.20 -13.33
C ARG A 391 -8.89 21.15 -13.53
N THR A 392 -9.93 21.26 -12.73
CA THR A 392 -11.18 20.53 -12.93
C THR A 392 -11.85 21.00 -14.23
N LEU A 393 -12.79 20.20 -14.73
CA LEU A 393 -13.58 20.51 -15.93
C LEU A 393 -14.48 21.74 -15.73
N ASP A 394 -14.85 22.05 -14.48
CA ASP A 394 -15.60 23.26 -14.12
C ASP A 394 -14.70 24.51 -13.89
N GLY A 395 -13.38 24.37 -14.03
CA GLY A 395 -12.42 25.48 -14.01
C GLY A 395 -11.78 25.79 -12.64
N ARG A 396 -12.17 25.10 -11.57
CA ARG A 396 -11.49 25.20 -10.26
C ARG A 396 -10.05 24.68 -10.37
N THR A 397 -9.16 25.30 -9.60
CA THR A 397 -7.78 24.82 -9.45
C THR A 397 -7.70 23.96 -8.19
N TYR A 398 -7.25 22.71 -8.33
CA TYR A 398 -6.98 21.86 -7.18
C TYR A 398 -5.78 22.36 -6.40
N THR A 399 -5.79 22.20 -5.08
CA THR A 399 -4.57 22.24 -4.28
C THR A 399 -3.64 21.08 -4.66
N LYS A 400 -2.39 21.14 -4.23
CA LYS A 400 -1.43 20.07 -4.46
C LYS A 400 -1.88 18.74 -3.85
N VAL A 401 -2.41 18.76 -2.62
CA VAL A 401 -2.96 17.56 -1.96
C VAL A 401 -4.20 17.02 -2.68
N GLN A 402 -5.10 17.89 -3.14
CA GLN A 402 -6.28 17.46 -3.91
C GLN A 402 -5.89 16.78 -5.22
N TRP A 403 -4.88 17.31 -5.92
CA TRP A 403 -4.35 16.67 -7.13
C TRP A 403 -3.75 15.30 -6.84
N ALA A 404 -2.95 15.17 -5.77
CA ALA A 404 -2.36 13.89 -5.39
C ALA A 404 -3.43 12.84 -5.05
N VAL A 405 -4.44 13.20 -4.24
CA VAL A 405 -5.58 12.33 -3.92
C VAL A 405 -6.36 11.94 -5.17
N TYR A 406 -6.54 12.86 -6.12
CA TYR A 406 -7.19 12.55 -7.40
C TYR A 406 -6.39 11.52 -8.23
N GLU A 407 -5.06 11.68 -8.32
CA GLU A 407 -4.21 10.74 -9.05
C GLU A 407 -4.26 9.34 -8.44
N THR A 408 -4.27 9.22 -7.10
CA THR A 408 -4.36 7.92 -6.43
C THR A 408 -5.75 7.29 -6.56
N MET A 409 -6.83 8.05 -6.31
CA MET A 409 -8.21 7.55 -6.45
C MET A 409 -8.53 7.10 -7.87
N GLN A 410 -8.06 7.83 -8.89
CA GLN A 410 -8.25 7.40 -10.29
C GLN A 410 -7.52 6.09 -10.59
N TYR A 411 -6.30 5.92 -10.06
CA TYR A 411 -5.55 4.67 -10.23
C TYR A 411 -6.26 3.50 -9.54
N ASP A 412 -6.74 3.73 -8.33
CA ASP A 412 -7.47 2.76 -7.52
C ASP A 412 -8.75 2.28 -8.21
N ILE A 413 -9.58 3.21 -8.73
CA ILE A 413 -10.77 2.88 -9.53
C ILE A 413 -10.44 1.92 -10.68
N ARG A 414 -9.31 2.13 -11.36
CA ARG A 414 -8.88 1.29 -12.48
C ARG A 414 -8.41 -0.09 -12.02
N ALA A 415 -7.69 -0.17 -10.90
CA ALA A 415 -7.26 -1.42 -10.30
C ALA A 415 -8.44 -2.25 -9.79
N ILE A 416 -9.36 -1.63 -9.04
CA ILE A 416 -10.59 -2.25 -8.54
C ILE A 416 -11.47 -2.76 -9.69
N ALA A 417 -11.62 -1.98 -10.76
CA ALA A 417 -12.36 -2.43 -11.93
C ALA A 417 -11.75 -3.70 -12.54
N GLY A 418 -10.42 -3.76 -12.61
CA GLY A 418 -9.68 -4.96 -13.03
C GLY A 418 -9.91 -6.16 -12.12
N LEU A 419 -9.92 -5.95 -10.80
CA LEU A 419 -10.25 -6.99 -9.81
C LEU A 419 -11.68 -7.51 -10.01
N MET A 420 -12.66 -6.63 -10.23
CA MET A 420 -14.06 -7.00 -10.42
C MET A 420 -14.28 -7.81 -11.71
N GLU A 421 -13.58 -7.49 -12.79
CA GLU A 421 -13.62 -8.29 -14.02
C GLU A 421 -12.96 -9.65 -13.80
N LYS A 422 -11.80 -9.66 -13.14
CA LYS A 422 -11.08 -10.89 -12.82
C LYS A 422 -11.91 -11.82 -11.93
N PHE A 423 -12.67 -11.26 -10.98
CA PHE A 423 -13.65 -12.02 -10.19
C PHE A 423 -14.62 -12.82 -11.07
N PHE A 424 -15.18 -12.21 -12.12
CA PHE A 424 -16.11 -12.92 -13.01
C PHE A 424 -15.44 -14.02 -13.82
N GLU A 425 -14.19 -13.81 -14.27
CA GLU A 425 -13.41 -14.86 -14.91
C GLU A 425 -13.23 -16.06 -13.96
N ASP A 426 -12.84 -15.82 -12.71
CA ASP A 426 -12.54 -16.86 -11.71
C ASP A 426 -13.75 -17.70 -11.29
N VAL A 427 -14.95 -17.15 -11.50
CA VAL A 427 -16.21 -17.83 -11.27
C VAL A 427 -16.88 -18.35 -12.56
N GLY A 428 -16.19 -18.26 -13.70
CA GLY A 428 -16.64 -18.80 -14.98
C GLY A 428 -17.78 -18.02 -15.64
N VAL A 429 -17.95 -16.75 -15.29
CA VAL A 429 -18.90 -15.84 -15.94
C VAL A 429 -18.15 -15.07 -17.01
N THR A 430 -18.50 -15.32 -18.28
CA THR A 430 -17.97 -14.58 -19.42
C THR A 430 -19.01 -13.55 -19.88
N GLY A 431 -18.53 -12.38 -20.30
CA GLY A 431 -19.36 -11.27 -20.80
C GLY A 431 -19.84 -11.47 -22.23
#